data_AF-A0A1Y1NEV2-F1
#
_entry.id   AF-A0A1Y1NEV2-F1
#
_cell.length_a   1.000
_cell.length_b   1.000
_cell.length_c   1.000
_cell.angle_alpha   90.00
_cell.angle_beta   90.00
_cell.angle_gamma   90.00
#
_symmetry.space_group_name_H-M   'P 1'
#
loop_
_entity.id
_entity.type
_entity.pdbx_description
1 polymer ?
#
loop_
_entity_poly.entity_id
_entity_poly.type
_entity_poly.pdbx_seq_one_letter_code
_entity_poly.pdbx_strand_id
1 'polypeptide(L)'
;MGARAVSPGAALLRTSRMFSVPKPLPEPPSTSLHIGDHKSATMTRQYPQHQSITTPLSSREKGDWGYKRPFPLKSTMTTSTPLIRVKRVDSVENVTDFASAADHSLSLEKFQELHVAMSVPRGKMSGEARSASLWPKSVFEEELDSTESQSGRSDDKRWKFRGPWLARMGEGEFVRYLKKT
;
A
#
# COMPACT_ATOMS: atom_id res chain seq x y z
N MET A 1 13.50 -22.02 28.74
CA MET A 1 12.14 -22.25 28.19
C MET A 1 12.28 -22.80 26.78
N GLY A 2 12.05 -24.10 26.57
CA GLY A 2 12.19 -24.72 25.25
C GLY A 2 11.13 -24.18 24.31
N ALA A 3 11.54 -23.54 23.21
CA ALA A 3 10.62 -23.18 22.14
C ALA A 3 9.91 -24.46 21.68
N ARG A 4 8.58 -24.52 21.77
CA ARG A 4 7.82 -25.63 21.20
C ARG A 4 8.16 -25.70 19.72
N ALA A 5 8.75 -26.81 19.30
CA ALA A 5 9.10 -27.05 17.91
C ALA A 5 7.82 -26.92 17.07
N VAL A 6 7.87 -26.07 16.05
CA VAL A 6 6.78 -25.87 15.10
C VAL A 6 6.60 -27.17 14.31
N SER A 7 5.37 -27.61 14.08
CA SER A 7 5.13 -28.83 13.28
C SER A 7 5.67 -28.65 11.86
N PRO A 8 6.13 -29.73 11.18
CA PRO A 8 6.65 -29.63 9.83
C PRO A 8 5.69 -28.95 8.85
N GLY A 9 4.39 -29.23 8.95
CA GLY A 9 3.37 -28.58 8.12
C GLY A 9 3.23 -27.08 8.39
N ALA A 10 3.29 -26.65 9.66
CA ALA A 10 3.23 -25.24 10.01
C ALA A 10 4.49 -24.47 9.56
N ALA A 11 5.65 -25.12 9.52
CA ALA A 11 6.86 -24.54 8.97
C ALA A 11 6.72 -24.25 7.46
N LEU A 12 6.13 -25.18 6.69
CA LEU A 12 5.86 -24.98 5.26
C LEU A 12 4.82 -23.89 5.00
N LEU A 13 3.75 -23.84 5.80
CA LEU A 13 2.72 -22.80 5.66
C LEU A 13 3.29 -21.41 5.92
N ARG A 14 4.18 -21.25 6.92
CA ARG A 14 4.83 -19.98 7.24
C ARG A 14 5.62 -19.39 6.06
N THR A 15 6.25 -20.24 5.25
CA THR A 15 7.04 -19.83 4.08
C THR A 15 6.25 -19.92 2.77
N SER A 16 4.96 -20.24 2.82
CA SER A 16 4.13 -20.38 1.63
C SER A 16 3.86 -19.02 0.98
N ARG A 17 3.65 -19.01 -0.35
CA ARG A 17 3.34 -17.79 -1.09
C ARG A 17 2.04 -17.13 -0.63
N MET A 18 1.02 -17.92 -0.24
CA MET A 18 -0.24 -17.37 0.27
C MET A 18 -0.03 -16.61 1.59
N PHE A 19 0.82 -17.11 2.49
CA PHE A 19 1.14 -16.44 3.75
C PHE A 19 2.03 -15.20 3.59
N SER A 20 2.64 -15.02 2.41
CA SER A 20 3.39 -13.80 2.06
C SER A 20 2.51 -12.67 1.52
N VAL A 21 1.22 -12.92 1.26
CA VAL A 21 0.29 -11.88 0.81
C VAL A 21 0.09 -10.86 1.94
N PRO A 22 0.39 -9.57 1.72
CA PRO A 22 0.27 -8.55 2.75
C PRO A 22 -1.20 -8.33 3.12
N LYS A 23 -1.43 -7.96 4.38
CA LYS A 23 -2.73 -7.45 4.81
C LYS A 23 -3.04 -6.15 4.04
N PRO A 24 -4.31 -5.92 3.67
CA PRO A 24 -4.67 -4.74 2.90
C PRO A 24 -4.35 -3.46 3.68
N LEU A 25 -3.89 -2.45 2.96
CA LEU A 25 -3.63 -1.13 3.54
C LEU A 25 -4.95 -0.46 3.94
N PRO A 26 -4.95 0.37 5.01
CA PRO A 26 -6.15 1.11 5.41
C PRO A 26 -6.65 2.00 4.28
N GLU A 27 -7.94 2.35 4.32
CA GLU A 27 -8.50 3.26 3.32
C GLU A 27 -7.83 4.63 3.37
N PRO A 28 -7.58 5.26 2.19
CA PRO A 28 -7.05 6.60 2.16
C PRO A 28 -8.02 7.55 2.88
N PRO A 29 -7.53 8.35 3.85
CA PRO A 29 -8.38 9.29 4.56
C PRO A 29 -9.04 10.25 3.56
N SER A 30 -10.34 10.49 3.72
CA SER A 30 -11.03 11.51 2.92
C SER A 30 -10.48 12.89 3.25
N THR A 31 -9.94 13.58 2.25
CA THR A 31 -9.45 14.96 2.39
C THR A 31 -10.60 15.96 2.60
N SER A 32 -11.81 15.61 2.19
CA SER A 32 -13.00 16.45 2.25
C SER A 32 -13.73 16.29 3.58
N LEU A 33 -13.80 17.38 4.34
CA LEU A 33 -14.76 17.58 5.43
C LEU A 33 -16.16 17.97 4.92
N HIS A 34 -16.36 17.93 3.60
CA HIS A 34 -17.59 18.39 2.96
C HIS A 34 -18.66 17.29 2.99
N ILE A 35 -19.82 17.67 3.53
CA ILE A 35 -21.09 16.93 3.48
C ILE A 35 -21.52 16.86 2.01
N GLY A 36 -21.07 15.82 1.29
CA GLY A 36 -21.35 15.67 -0.14
C GLY A 36 -20.33 14.88 -0.94
N ASP A 37 -19.55 13.99 -0.31
CA ASP A 37 -18.61 13.14 -1.03
C ASP A 37 -19.36 12.09 -1.89
N HIS A 38 -19.63 12.43 -3.15
CA HIS A 38 -20.18 11.51 -4.15
C HIS A 38 -19.11 10.51 -4.61
N LYS A 39 -18.78 9.54 -3.75
CA LYS A 39 -17.83 8.46 -4.07
C LYS A 39 -18.60 7.21 -4.51
N SER A 40 -18.33 6.74 -5.72
CA SER A 40 -18.80 5.42 -6.14
C SER A 40 -18.02 4.33 -5.39
N ALA A 41 -18.71 3.25 -4.99
CA ALA A 41 -18.11 2.10 -4.34
C ALA A 41 -17.04 1.40 -5.21
N THR A 42 -17.08 1.63 -6.53
CA THR A 42 -16.16 1.02 -7.51
C THR A 42 -15.12 2.01 -8.04
N MET A 43 -15.07 3.23 -7.50
CA MET A 43 -14.11 4.24 -7.95
C MET A 43 -12.67 3.82 -7.60
N THR A 44 -11.76 3.97 -8.55
CA THR A 44 -10.33 3.72 -8.36
C THR A 44 -9.80 4.57 -7.20
N ARG A 45 -9.06 3.93 -6.28
CA ARG A 45 -8.50 4.61 -5.10
C ARG A 45 -7.24 5.38 -5.49
N GLN A 46 -6.72 6.20 -4.57
CA GLN A 46 -5.50 7.00 -4.80
C GLN A 46 -4.24 6.13 -4.92
N TYR A 47 -4.15 5.06 -4.14
CA TYR A 47 -3.06 4.09 -4.15
C TYR A 47 -3.60 2.67 -3.96
N PRO A 48 -2.89 1.62 -4.45
CA PRO A 48 -3.35 0.25 -4.32
C PRO A 48 -3.40 -0.20 -2.85
N GLN A 49 -4.49 -0.86 -2.46
CA GLN A 49 -4.66 -1.40 -1.10
C GLN A 49 -4.43 -2.90 -1.02
N HIS A 50 -4.61 -3.62 -2.12
CA HIS A 50 -4.47 -5.07 -2.23
C HIS A 50 -3.32 -5.42 -3.16
N GLN A 51 -2.66 -6.54 -2.89
CA GLN A 51 -1.62 -7.10 -3.76
C GLN A 51 -2.20 -7.46 -5.13
N SER A 52 -1.50 -7.06 -6.20
CA SER A 52 -1.77 -7.51 -7.56
C SER A 52 -1.13 -8.88 -7.79
N ILE A 53 -1.90 -9.81 -8.36
CA ILE A 53 -1.54 -11.22 -8.53
C ILE A 53 -1.72 -11.61 -9.98
N THR A 54 -0.80 -12.44 -10.46
CA THR A 54 -0.77 -13.00 -11.82
C THR A 54 -0.52 -14.50 -11.77
N THR A 55 -0.80 -15.17 -12.88
CA THR A 55 -0.62 -16.60 -13.08
C THR A 55 -0.09 -16.89 -14.48
N PRO A 56 0.69 -17.96 -14.67
CA PRO A 56 1.02 -18.45 -16.01
C PRO A 56 -0.23 -18.77 -16.83
N LEU A 57 -0.12 -18.65 -18.16
CA LEU A 57 -1.22 -18.92 -19.09
C LEU A 57 -1.83 -20.31 -18.90
N SER A 58 -1.00 -21.34 -18.73
CA SER A 58 -1.42 -22.74 -18.57
C SER A 58 -2.27 -23.01 -17.32
N SER A 59 -2.10 -22.21 -16.26
CA SER A 59 -2.94 -22.29 -15.04
C SER A 59 -4.19 -21.44 -15.20
N ARG A 60 -4.05 -20.26 -15.83
CA ARG A 60 -5.15 -19.33 -16.11
C ARG A 60 -6.26 -19.95 -16.97
N GLU A 61 -5.90 -20.75 -17.97
CA GLU A 61 -6.86 -21.47 -18.83
C GLU A 61 -7.75 -22.45 -18.04
N LYS A 62 -7.25 -22.93 -16.89
CA LYS A 62 -7.99 -23.80 -15.96
C LYS A 62 -8.69 -23.01 -14.85
N GLY A 63 -8.53 -21.69 -14.84
CA GLY A 63 -8.99 -20.82 -13.77
C GLY A 63 -8.21 -20.97 -12.48
N ASP A 64 -7.02 -21.60 -12.49
CA ASP A 64 -6.20 -21.78 -11.29
C ASP A 64 -5.35 -20.53 -11.01
N TRP A 65 -5.58 -19.95 -9.83
CA TRP A 65 -4.86 -18.79 -9.31
C TRP A 65 -4.11 -19.07 -8.00
N GLY A 66 -3.99 -20.34 -7.58
CA GLY A 66 -3.39 -20.70 -6.30
C GLY A 66 -4.23 -20.27 -5.08
N TYR A 67 -5.53 -20.11 -5.29
CA TYR A 67 -6.51 -19.74 -4.26
C TYR A 67 -7.43 -20.91 -3.92
N LYS A 68 -8.34 -20.71 -2.94
CA LYS A 68 -9.25 -21.74 -2.44
C LYS A 68 -10.05 -22.46 -3.54
N ARG A 69 -10.37 -21.79 -4.64
CA ARG A 69 -11.17 -22.34 -5.76
C ARG A 69 -10.74 -21.72 -7.09
N PRO A 70 -10.99 -22.38 -8.24
CA PRO A 70 -10.73 -21.80 -9.54
C PRO A 70 -11.66 -20.63 -9.83
N PHE A 71 -11.17 -19.63 -10.57
CA PHE A 71 -11.91 -18.41 -10.88
C PHE A 71 -12.67 -18.53 -12.22
N PRO A 72 -13.77 -17.78 -12.40
CA PRO A 72 -14.56 -17.82 -13.63
C PRO A 72 -13.77 -17.37 -14.88
N LEU A 73 -13.63 -18.27 -15.86
CA LEU A 73 -12.86 -18.02 -17.08
C LEU A 73 -13.38 -16.82 -17.88
N LYS A 74 -14.69 -16.56 -17.86
CA LYS A 74 -15.33 -15.44 -18.59
C LYS A 74 -14.73 -14.08 -18.21
N SER A 75 -14.37 -13.88 -16.94
CA SER A 75 -13.81 -12.61 -16.47
C SER A 75 -12.28 -12.62 -16.40
N THR A 76 -11.65 -13.78 -16.27
CA THR A 76 -10.19 -13.89 -16.07
C THR A 76 -9.38 -14.21 -17.32
N MET A 77 -9.99 -14.82 -18.35
CA MET A 77 -9.28 -15.28 -19.55
C MET A 77 -9.32 -14.27 -20.70
N THR A 78 -10.46 -13.60 -20.90
CA THR A 78 -10.70 -12.69 -22.04
C THR A 78 -9.94 -11.36 -21.95
N THR A 79 -9.24 -11.11 -20.85
CA THR A 79 -8.42 -9.91 -20.67
C THR A 79 -6.96 -10.13 -21.11
N SER A 80 -6.39 -9.13 -21.77
CA SER A 80 -4.95 -9.04 -22.05
C SER A 80 -4.12 -8.80 -20.79
N THR A 81 -4.75 -8.32 -19.71
CA THR A 81 -4.09 -7.95 -18.45
C THR A 81 -4.62 -8.86 -17.33
N PRO A 82 -4.06 -10.08 -17.17
CA PRO A 82 -4.50 -11.05 -16.17
C PRO A 82 -3.97 -10.69 -14.78
N LEU A 83 -4.40 -9.54 -14.27
CA LEU A 83 -4.00 -9.02 -12.97
C LEU A 83 -5.25 -8.95 -12.09
N ILE A 84 -5.23 -9.66 -10.97
CA ILE A 84 -6.33 -9.69 -10.00
C ILE A 84 -5.88 -9.18 -8.65
N ARG A 85 -6.85 -8.68 -7.88
CA ARG A 85 -6.74 -8.46 -6.44
C ARG A 85 -7.82 -9.27 -5.74
N VAL A 86 -7.46 -9.95 -4.66
CA VAL A 86 -8.39 -10.71 -3.83
C VAL A 86 -8.75 -9.88 -2.60
N LYS A 87 -10.04 -9.58 -2.45
CA LYS A 87 -10.58 -8.88 -1.27
C LYS A 87 -10.80 -9.87 -0.13
N ARG A 88 -11.36 -11.03 -0.45
CA ARG A 88 -11.61 -12.09 0.51
C ARG A 88 -11.45 -13.46 -0.15
N VAL A 89 -10.62 -14.31 0.46
CA VAL A 89 -10.38 -15.66 -0.05
C VAL A 89 -11.66 -16.50 -0.06
N ASP A 90 -12.52 -16.31 0.96
CA ASP A 90 -13.82 -16.95 1.06
C ASP A 90 -14.85 -16.04 1.72
N SER A 91 -15.87 -15.67 0.96
CA SER A 91 -16.97 -14.82 1.41
C SER A 91 -18.13 -15.62 1.97
N VAL A 92 -19.11 -14.93 2.57
CA VAL A 92 -20.29 -15.58 3.16
C VAL A 92 -21.16 -16.27 2.11
N GLU A 93 -21.03 -15.83 0.86
CA GLU A 93 -21.67 -16.41 -0.32
C GLU A 93 -20.95 -17.67 -0.83
N ASN A 94 -19.90 -18.14 -0.13
CA ASN A 94 -19.05 -19.25 -0.59
C ASN A 94 -18.46 -18.98 -1.98
N VAL A 95 -18.03 -17.73 -2.23
CA VAL A 95 -17.28 -17.33 -3.43
C VAL A 95 -15.99 -16.63 -3.01
N THR A 96 -14.95 -16.67 -3.85
CA THR A 96 -13.78 -15.82 -3.64
C THR A 96 -14.11 -14.44 -4.18
N ASP A 97 -14.08 -13.42 -3.33
CA ASP A 97 -14.31 -12.04 -3.73
C ASP A 97 -13.01 -11.46 -4.30
N PHE A 98 -13.01 -11.23 -5.61
CA PHE A 98 -11.88 -10.68 -6.35
C PHE A 98 -12.33 -9.59 -7.32
N ALA A 99 -11.38 -8.75 -7.72
CA ALA A 99 -11.56 -7.73 -8.73
C ALA A 99 -10.31 -7.63 -9.62
N SER A 100 -10.41 -6.96 -10.75
CA SER A 100 -9.24 -6.62 -11.56
C SER A 100 -8.29 -5.71 -10.78
N ALA A 101 -6.98 -5.94 -10.90
CA ALA A 101 -5.91 -5.09 -10.39
C ALA A 101 -5.17 -4.32 -11.50
N ALA A 102 -5.67 -4.39 -12.74
CA ALA A 102 -5.07 -3.72 -13.89
C ALA A 102 -5.09 -2.18 -13.77
N ASP A 103 -6.06 -1.63 -13.04
CA ASP A 103 -6.17 -0.19 -12.76
C ASP A 103 -4.90 0.39 -12.14
N HIS A 104 -4.36 -0.25 -11.10
CA HIS A 104 -3.17 0.21 -10.41
C HIS A 104 -1.88 -0.31 -11.03
N SER A 105 -1.85 -1.58 -11.43
CA SER A 105 -0.63 -2.19 -12.00
C SER A 105 -0.22 -1.54 -13.31
N LEU A 106 -1.15 -1.30 -14.24
CA LEU A 106 -0.82 -0.62 -15.49
C LEU A 106 -0.49 0.86 -15.26
N SER A 107 -1.08 1.49 -14.25
CA SER A 107 -0.73 2.86 -13.89
C SER A 107 0.70 2.96 -13.35
N LEU A 108 1.17 1.95 -12.61
CA LEU A 108 2.56 1.86 -12.16
C LEU A 108 3.51 1.67 -13.36
N GLU A 109 3.20 0.75 -14.27
CA GLU A 109 4.00 0.53 -15.49
C GLU A 109 4.09 1.82 -16.32
N LYS A 110 2.95 2.49 -16.56
CA LYS A 110 2.91 3.79 -17.24
C LYS A 110 3.77 4.84 -16.54
N PHE A 111 3.76 4.89 -15.21
CA PHE A 111 4.58 5.83 -14.45
C PHE A 111 6.08 5.52 -14.58
N GLN A 112 6.45 4.23 -14.60
CA GLN A 112 7.83 3.80 -14.81
C GLN A 112 8.36 4.18 -16.21
N GLU A 113 7.51 4.08 -17.24
CA GLU A 113 7.83 4.50 -18.62
C GLU A 113 8.05 6.02 -18.76
N LEU A 114 7.58 6.84 -17.81
CA LEU A 114 7.86 8.29 -17.82
C LEU A 114 9.32 8.61 -17.47
N HIS A 115 10.05 7.67 -16.87
CA HIS A 115 11.42 7.87 -16.39
C HIS A 115 11.60 9.10 -15.48
N VAL A 116 10.58 9.43 -14.68
CA VAL A 116 10.60 10.54 -13.71
C VAL A 116 11.02 10.04 -12.33
N ALA A 117 12.10 10.58 -11.80
CA ALA A 117 12.55 10.29 -10.43
C ALA A 117 11.71 11.03 -9.38
N MET A 118 11.52 10.41 -8.21
CA MET A 118 10.87 11.05 -7.08
C MET A 118 11.84 11.99 -6.35
N SER A 119 11.37 13.20 -6.02
CA SER A 119 12.14 14.22 -5.32
C SER A 119 11.36 14.88 -4.20
N VAL A 120 12.07 15.43 -3.21
CA VAL A 120 11.42 16.11 -2.08
C VAL A 120 10.77 17.42 -2.55
N PRO A 121 9.52 17.72 -2.15
CA PRO A 121 8.88 18.98 -2.49
C PRO A 121 9.71 20.18 -2.04
N ARG A 122 9.90 21.15 -2.93
CA ARG A 122 10.52 22.43 -2.56
C ARG A 122 9.54 23.22 -1.70
N GLY A 123 9.86 23.38 -0.43
CA GLY A 123 9.10 24.27 0.45
C GLY A 123 9.12 25.71 -0.07
N LYS A 124 8.06 26.48 0.20
CA LYS A 124 8.09 27.94 0.12
C LYS A 124 8.91 28.48 1.31
N MET A 125 10.19 28.16 1.39
CA MET A 125 11.06 28.73 2.43
C MET A 125 11.43 30.15 2.01
N SER A 126 11.12 31.10 2.88
CA SER A 126 11.43 32.52 2.78
C SER A 126 12.92 32.79 2.57
N GLY A 127 13.22 33.79 1.74
CA GLY A 127 14.40 34.64 1.91
C GLY A 127 15.73 34.15 1.34
N GLU A 128 16.37 33.14 1.94
CA GLU A 128 17.85 33.19 2.01
C GLU A 128 18.62 31.99 1.41
N ALA A 129 17.95 30.99 0.82
CA ALA A 129 18.63 29.81 0.27
C ALA A 129 18.33 29.54 -1.21
N ARG A 130 18.15 30.59 -2.04
CA ARG A 130 17.88 30.44 -3.48
C ARG A 130 19.05 29.91 -4.32
N SER A 131 20.24 29.66 -3.73
CA SER A 131 21.47 29.46 -4.50
C SER A 131 22.16 28.08 -4.42
N ALA A 132 21.75 27.12 -3.58
CA ALA A 132 22.62 25.95 -3.34
C ALA A 132 22.33 24.68 -4.17
N SER A 133 21.14 24.48 -4.73
CA SER A 133 20.93 23.39 -5.70
C SER A 133 19.70 23.64 -6.56
N LEU A 134 19.94 23.92 -7.85
CA LEU A 134 18.89 24.05 -8.86
C LEU A 134 18.23 22.71 -9.16
N TRP A 135 18.77 21.58 -8.68
CA TRP A 135 18.27 20.25 -8.99
C TRP A 135 17.35 19.75 -7.87
N PRO A 136 16.25 19.04 -8.21
CA PRO A 136 15.44 18.36 -7.21
C PRO A 136 16.30 17.33 -6.44
N LYS A 137 16.26 17.36 -5.10
CA LYS A 137 16.97 16.37 -4.27
C LYS A 137 16.17 15.07 -4.25
N SER A 138 16.86 13.94 -4.44
CA SER A 138 16.25 12.61 -4.40
C SER A 138 15.59 12.35 -3.05
N VAL A 139 14.54 11.52 -3.04
CA VAL A 139 13.93 11.03 -1.79
C VAL A 139 14.78 9.95 -1.11
N PHE A 140 15.68 9.30 -1.84
CA PHE A 140 16.51 8.17 -1.37
C PHE A 140 17.92 8.60 -0.98
N GLU A 141 18.04 9.74 -0.31
CA GLU A 141 19.31 10.23 0.24
C GLU A 141 19.47 9.73 1.67
N GLU A 142 20.68 9.31 2.07
CA GLU A 142 20.96 8.81 3.43
C GLU A 142 20.54 9.80 4.53
N GLU A 143 20.65 11.10 4.23
CA GLU A 143 20.25 12.15 5.16
C GLU A 143 18.73 12.28 5.34
N LEU A 144 17.93 11.80 4.39
CA LEU A 144 16.48 12.03 4.32
C LEU A 144 15.68 10.74 4.50
N ASP A 145 16.15 9.61 3.95
CA ASP A 145 15.51 8.30 4.07
C ASP A 145 15.93 7.57 5.35
N SER A 146 15.62 8.20 6.49
CA SER A 146 15.82 7.58 7.81
C SER A 146 14.52 7.47 8.58
N THR A 147 14.36 6.36 9.29
CA THR A 147 13.22 6.11 10.19
C THR A 147 13.64 6.10 11.67
N GLU A 148 14.93 6.06 11.96
CA GLU A 148 15.48 6.00 13.29
C GLU A 148 15.69 7.41 13.86
N SER A 149 15.30 7.61 15.12
CA SER A 149 15.60 8.85 15.83
C SER A 149 17.08 8.84 16.24
N GLN A 150 17.87 9.76 15.71
CA GLN A 150 19.22 10.02 16.22
C GLN A 150 19.10 10.86 17.51
N SER A 151 19.08 10.19 18.67
CA SER A 151 19.06 10.87 19.97
C SER A 151 20.28 11.77 20.12
N GLY A 152 20.09 13.08 20.27
CA GLY A 152 21.16 14.06 20.48
C GLY A 152 21.42 15.02 19.31
N ARG A 153 20.74 14.87 18.16
CA ARG A 153 20.75 15.87 17.08
C ARG A 153 19.45 16.69 17.11
N SER A 154 19.58 18.01 17.00
CA SER A 154 18.44 18.94 16.91
C SER A 154 17.71 18.88 15.57
N ASP A 155 18.29 18.25 14.56
CA ASP A 155 17.78 18.19 13.19
C ASP A 155 17.30 16.76 12.88
N ASP A 156 16.08 16.44 13.33
CA ASP A 156 15.44 15.15 13.07
C ASP A 156 14.89 15.12 11.64
N LYS A 157 15.70 14.61 10.71
CA LYS A 157 15.38 14.52 9.27
C LYS A 157 14.50 13.32 8.90
N ARG A 158 14.04 12.54 9.88
CA ARG A 158 13.19 11.36 9.63
C ARG A 158 11.90 11.74 8.92
N TRP A 159 11.41 10.86 8.06
CA TRP A 159 10.09 11.02 7.44
C TRP A 159 8.99 10.22 8.16
N LYS A 160 9.35 9.21 8.95
CA LYS A 160 8.40 8.32 9.64
C LYS A 160 8.35 8.60 11.15
N PHE A 161 7.31 9.27 11.61
CA PHE A 161 7.10 9.61 13.02
C PHE A 161 6.26 8.55 13.75
N ARG A 162 6.59 8.28 15.03
CA ARG A 162 5.80 7.36 15.88
C ARG A 162 4.51 7.99 16.39
N GLY A 163 4.55 9.29 16.69
CA GLY A 163 3.39 10.05 17.15
C GLY A 163 2.50 10.50 15.99
N PRO A 164 1.22 10.79 16.26
CA PRO A 164 0.32 11.35 15.26
C PRO A 164 0.65 12.81 14.97
N TRP A 165 0.22 13.30 13.81
CA TRP A 165 0.35 14.72 13.49
C TRP A 165 -0.80 15.52 14.12
N LEU A 166 -0.51 16.28 15.17
CA LEU A 166 -1.52 16.98 15.98
C LEU A 166 -2.37 17.96 15.15
N ALA A 167 -1.78 18.66 14.19
CA ALA A 167 -2.48 19.66 13.37
C ALA A 167 -3.56 19.05 12.44
N ARG A 168 -3.50 17.74 12.19
CA ARG A 168 -4.50 17.02 11.39
C ARG A 168 -5.56 16.33 12.23
N MET A 169 -5.36 16.24 13.53
CA MET A 169 -6.23 15.49 14.42
C MET A 169 -7.51 16.28 14.71
N GLY A 170 -8.67 15.64 14.63
CA GLY A 170 -9.93 16.24 15.09
C GLY A 170 -9.97 16.35 16.62
N GLU A 171 -10.75 17.27 17.17
CA GLU A 171 -10.83 17.50 18.62
C GLU A 171 -11.13 16.22 19.42
N GLY A 172 -12.09 15.42 18.97
CA GLY A 172 -12.44 14.16 19.62
C GLY A 172 -11.32 13.12 19.60
N GLU A 173 -10.55 13.05 18.50
CA GLU A 173 -9.37 12.19 18.42
C GLU A 173 -8.26 12.69 19.33
N PHE A 174 -8.08 14.01 19.43
CA PHE A 174 -7.09 14.65 20.28
C PHE A 174 -7.35 14.41 21.76
N VAL A 175 -8.59 14.60 22.22
CA VAL A 175 -9.00 14.30 23.60
C VAL A 175 -8.82 12.81 23.90
N ARG A 176 -9.14 11.92 22.96
CA ARG A 176 -8.91 10.47 23.13
C ARG A 176 -7.43 10.11 23.20
N TYR A 177 -6.59 10.77 22.40
CA TYR A 177 -5.15 10.60 22.44
C TYR A 177 -4.59 10.99 23.82
N LEU A 178 -4.96 12.17 24.33
CA LEU A 178 -4.54 12.65 25.66
C LEU A 178 -5.00 11.76 26.82
N LYS A 179 -6.18 11.15 26.73
CA LYS A 179 -6.72 10.25 27.78
C LYS A 179 -6.09 8.85 27.76
N LYS A 180 -5.41 8.47 26.68
CA LYS A 180 -4.83 7.14 26.49
C LYS A 180 -3.33 7.09 26.81
N THR A 181 -2.66 8.24 26.72
CA THR A 181 -1.37 8.53 27.34
C THR A 181 -1.51 8.77 28.83
#